data_AF-A0A199VI94-F1
#
_entry.id   AF-A0A199VI94-F1
#
_cell.length_a   1.000
_cell.length_b   1.000
_cell.length_c   1.000
_cell.angle_alpha   90.00
_cell.angle_beta   90.00
_cell.angle_gamma   90.00
#
_symmetry.space_group_name_H-M   'P 1'
#
loop_
_entity.id
_entity.type
_entity.pdbx_description
1 polymer ?
#
loop_
_entity_poly.entity_id
_entity_poly.type
_entity_poly.pdbx_seq_one_letter_code
_entity_poly.pdbx_strand_id
1 'polypeptide(L)'
;MASSSSTWMMEKASGSHLFKIADYSLAKGIGVGKSIRSAPFTVGGYDWILECFPDGDRNYKSDYIGIFLTFQSDVDDINVQVHYTINLLDQTGASSEALSNAYAFSKDNSSWGWDRFMRRADLEKSRYLKDDCFTIYCAVTVAKAPRLQVGNADAAPPSDLPQHLGRLLESGEGTDVTFEVGGETFAAHRCVLAARSPVFRAELFGGFEHLRISCPLVMKELLKKITSMTDH
;
A
#
# COMPACT_ATOMS: atom_id res chain seq x y z
N MET A 1 -34.82 -23.06 -7.53
CA MET A 1 -34.59 -22.76 -6.10
C MET A 1 -33.85 -21.45 -6.02
N ALA A 2 -34.35 -20.48 -5.25
CA ALA A 2 -33.59 -19.27 -4.97
C ALA A 2 -32.47 -19.62 -3.98
N SER A 3 -31.23 -19.33 -4.36
CA SER A 3 -30.04 -19.50 -3.51
C SER A 3 -29.48 -18.12 -3.18
N SER A 4 -29.05 -17.93 -1.94
CA SER A 4 -28.32 -16.74 -1.52
C SER A 4 -27.02 -17.13 -0.82
N SER A 5 -26.01 -16.27 -0.95
CA SER A 5 -24.70 -16.41 -0.30
C SER A 5 -24.27 -15.03 0.21
N SER A 6 -23.54 -15.01 1.32
CA SER A 6 -22.92 -13.80 1.86
C SER A 6 -21.47 -14.09 2.23
N THR A 7 -20.64 -13.05 2.20
CA THR A 7 -19.21 -13.14 2.54
C THR A 7 -18.86 -12.04 3.52
N TRP A 8 -18.22 -12.42 4.62
CA TRP A 8 -17.69 -11.48 5.62
C TRP A 8 -16.21 -11.22 5.32
N MET A 9 -15.83 -9.94 5.17
CA MET A 9 -14.45 -9.54 4.93
C MET A 9 -14.07 -8.37 5.85
N MET A 10 -12.92 -8.45 6.49
CA MET A 10 -12.30 -7.33 7.20
C MET A 10 -11.46 -6.52 6.24
N GLU A 11 -11.58 -5.19 6.29
CA GLU A 11 -10.59 -4.32 5.68
C GLU A 11 -9.29 -4.46 6.51
N LYS A 12 -8.16 -4.62 5.83
CA LYS A 12 -6.85 -4.73 6.48
C LYS A 12 -5.86 -3.75 5.87
N ALA A 13 -4.98 -3.23 6.71
CA ALA A 13 -3.84 -2.43 6.28
C ALA A 13 -2.56 -3.11 6.75
N SER A 14 -1.62 -3.34 5.84
CA SER A 14 -0.36 -4.01 6.14
C SER A 14 0.81 -3.09 5.83
N GLY A 15 1.88 -3.22 6.60
CA GLY A 15 3.14 -2.51 6.42
C GLY A 15 4.28 -3.26 7.09
N SER A 16 5.51 -2.79 6.90
CA SER A 16 6.68 -3.37 7.54
C SER A 16 7.69 -2.29 7.91
N HIS A 17 8.56 -2.62 8.86
CA HIS A 17 9.61 -1.75 9.34
C HIS A 17 10.90 -2.52 9.60
N LEU A 18 12.02 -1.91 9.24
CA LEU A 18 13.37 -2.41 9.49
C LEU A 18 14.02 -1.52 10.53
N PHE A 19 14.35 -2.10 11.68
CA PHE A 19 15.05 -1.40 12.75
C PHE A 19 16.45 -1.99 12.92
N LYS A 20 17.45 -1.27 12.40
CA LYS A 20 18.86 -1.62 12.56
C LYS A 20 19.39 -1.06 13.88
N ILE A 21 19.92 -1.95 14.71
CA ILE A 21 20.71 -1.56 15.89
C ILE A 21 22.17 -1.63 15.47
N ALA A 22 22.78 -0.46 15.37
CA ALA A 22 24.22 -0.30 15.17
C ALA A 22 24.93 -0.19 16.53
N ASP A 23 26.23 -0.44 16.54
CA ASP A 23 27.08 -0.36 17.73
C ASP A 23 26.54 -1.21 18.89
N TYR A 24 26.17 -2.46 18.61
CA TYR A 24 25.57 -3.38 19.56
C TYR A 24 26.39 -3.53 20.85
N SER A 25 27.71 -3.46 20.74
CA SER A 25 28.63 -3.49 21.88
C SER A 25 28.40 -2.36 22.89
N LEU A 26 27.91 -1.20 22.43
CA LEU A 26 27.49 -0.07 23.26
C LEU A 26 26.01 -0.15 23.64
N ALA A 27 25.18 -0.71 22.75
CA ALA A 27 23.77 -0.94 22.98
C ALA A 27 23.53 -1.93 24.13
N LYS A 28 24.35 -2.98 24.24
CA LYS A 28 24.36 -3.89 25.38
C LYS A 28 25.10 -3.25 26.54
N GLY A 29 24.63 -3.48 27.77
CA GLY A 29 25.16 -2.86 28.98
C GLY A 29 24.48 -1.54 29.37
N ILE A 30 23.45 -1.10 28.64
CA ILE A 30 22.59 0.04 29.06
C ILE A 30 21.76 -0.30 30.32
N GLY A 31 21.67 -1.58 30.67
CA GLY A 31 21.06 -2.08 31.89
C GLY A 31 19.72 -2.76 31.65
N VAL A 32 19.41 -3.71 32.54
CA VAL A 32 18.13 -4.44 32.51
C VAL A 32 16.95 -3.48 32.60
N GLY A 33 15.94 -3.71 31.76
CA GLY A 33 14.73 -2.88 31.71
C GLY A 33 14.89 -1.56 30.95
N LYS A 34 16.07 -1.30 30.36
CA LYS A 34 16.28 -0.18 29.43
C LYS A 34 16.11 -0.65 28.00
N SER A 35 15.39 0.14 27.20
CA SER A 35 15.13 -0.16 25.79
C SER A 35 15.78 0.84 24.86
N ILE A 36 16.06 0.36 23.64
CA ILE A 36 16.42 1.15 22.47
C ILE A 36 15.18 1.17 21.57
N ARG A 37 14.81 2.35 21.09
CA ARG A 37 13.57 2.58 20.34
C ARG A 37 13.87 2.88 18.88
N SER A 38 13.04 2.35 17.98
CA SER A 38 13.04 2.76 16.58
C SER A 38 12.45 4.17 16.42
N ALA A 39 12.62 4.74 15.22
CA ALA A 39 11.75 5.83 14.79
C ALA A 39 10.30 5.32 14.66
N PRO A 40 9.29 6.18 14.83
CA PRO A 40 7.90 5.82 14.56
C PRO A 40 7.66 5.43 13.10
N PHE A 41 6.77 4.48 12.87
CA PHE A 41 6.29 4.09 11.54
C PHE A 41 4.78 3.89 11.55
N THR A 42 4.11 4.26 10.46
CA THR A 42 2.65 4.28 10.40
C THR A 42 2.10 3.08 9.63
N VAL A 43 1.19 2.32 10.24
CA VAL A 43 0.45 1.23 9.58
C VAL A 43 -1.01 1.28 10.03
N GLY A 44 -1.93 1.23 9.06
CA GLY A 44 -3.37 1.24 9.35
C GLY A 44 -3.91 2.55 9.92
N GLY A 45 -3.17 3.65 9.81
CA GLY A 45 -3.53 4.94 10.41
C GLY A 45 -3.05 5.11 11.85
N TYR A 46 -2.26 4.17 12.36
CA TYR A 46 -1.68 4.20 13.70
C TYR A 46 -0.16 4.22 13.62
N ASP A 47 0.46 4.85 14.61
CA ASP A 47 1.90 4.98 14.76
C ASP A 47 2.42 3.92 15.73
N TRP A 48 3.50 3.28 15.30
CA TRP A 48 4.13 2.15 15.96
C TRP A 48 5.61 2.44 16.15
N ILE A 49 6.19 1.90 17.22
CA ILE A 49 7.64 1.82 17.40
C ILE A 49 8.03 0.38 17.76
N LEU A 50 9.27 0.01 17.46
CA LEU A 50 9.91 -1.19 18.01
C LEU A 50 10.75 -0.81 19.22
N GLU A 51 10.62 -1.57 20.29
CA GLU A 51 11.48 -1.49 21.47
C GLU A 51 12.33 -2.75 21.59
N CYS A 52 13.65 -2.59 21.63
CA CYS A 52 14.60 -3.66 21.90
C CYS A 52 15.22 -3.49 23.29
N PHE A 53 15.18 -4.53 24.11
CA PHE A 53 15.82 -4.62 25.42
C PHE A 53 17.05 -5.52 25.28
N PRO A 54 18.24 -4.97 24.99
CA PRO A 54 19.45 -5.75 24.73
C PRO A 54 19.95 -6.49 25.98
N ASP A 55 19.60 -5.99 27.17
CA ASP A 55 19.97 -6.57 28.46
C ASP A 55 18.80 -7.28 29.17
N GLY A 56 17.69 -7.53 28.46
CA GLY A 56 16.46 -8.09 29.02
C GLY A 56 15.50 -7.04 29.58
N ASP A 57 14.20 -7.32 29.55
CA ASP A 57 13.14 -6.43 30.06
C ASP A 57 13.05 -6.44 31.60
N ARG A 58 13.43 -7.56 32.24
CA ARG A 58 13.39 -7.76 33.70
C ARG A 58 14.59 -8.59 34.17
N ASN A 59 14.94 -8.47 35.45
CA ASN A 59 16.14 -9.10 36.04
C ASN A 59 16.26 -10.60 35.77
N TYR A 60 15.16 -11.35 35.92
CA TYR A 60 15.14 -12.80 35.71
C TYR A 60 15.17 -13.22 34.22
N LYS A 61 15.25 -12.25 33.30
CA LYS A 61 15.36 -12.44 31.85
C LYS A 61 16.58 -11.71 31.29
N SER A 62 17.54 -11.36 32.15
CA SER A 62 18.74 -10.65 31.75
C SER A 62 19.57 -11.39 30.71
N ASP A 63 19.48 -12.72 30.61
CA ASP A 63 20.21 -13.49 29.60
C ASP A 63 19.60 -13.42 28.18
N TYR A 64 18.48 -12.71 28.00
CA TYR A 64 17.74 -12.65 26.74
C TYR A 64 17.69 -11.22 26.19
N ILE A 65 17.62 -11.11 24.86
CA ILE A 65 17.12 -9.89 24.22
C ILE A 65 15.59 -9.93 24.20
N GLY A 66 14.97 -8.82 24.58
CA GLY A 66 13.52 -8.62 24.46
C GLY A 66 13.18 -7.74 23.26
N ILE A 67 12.13 -8.06 22.52
CA ILE A 67 11.66 -7.22 21.40
C ILE A 67 10.15 -7.07 21.47
N PHE A 68 9.67 -5.82 21.43
CA PHE A 68 8.27 -5.47 21.55
C PHE A 68 7.83 -4.53 20.43
N LEU A 69 6.60 -4.70 19.98
CA LEU A 69 5.89 -3.71 19.18
C LEU A 69 5.09 -2.83 20.15
N THR A 70 5.18 -1.52 19.98
CA THR A 70 4.53 -0.56 20.86
C THR A 70 3.69 0.43 20.06
N PHE A 71 2.45 0.59 20.48
CA PHE A 71 1.45 1.53 19.99
C PHE A 71 1.72 2.92 20.56
N GLN A 72 1.82 3.93 19.71
CA GLN A 72 2.16 5.30 20.10
C GLN A 72 1.04 6.32 19.82
N SER A 73 0.02 5.97 19.05
CA SER A 73 -1.05 6.91 18.71
C SER A 73 -1.89 7.31 19.93
N ASP A 74 -2.14 8.61 20.07
CA ASP A 74 -3.06 9.17 21.06
C ASP A 74 -4.47 9.25 20.47
N VAL A 75 -5.10 8.09 20.35
CA VAL A 75 -6.48 7.94 19.88
C VAL A 75 -7.28 7.18 20.93
N ASP A 76 -8.52 7.60 21.16
CA ASP A 76 -9.47 6.96 22.07
C ASP A 76 -10.02 5.61 21.54
N ASP A 77 -9.37 5.03 20.53
CA ASP A 77 -9.75 3.75 19.96
C ASP A 77 -9.60 2.64 20.99
N ILE A 78 -10.71 1.94 21.21
CA ILE A 78 -10.89 1.12 22.41
C ILE A 78 -10.11 -0.20 22.30
N ASN A 79 -9.75 -0.67 21.11
CA ASN A 79 -8.85 -1.81 20.85
C ASN A 79 -8.52 -1.94 19.36
N VAL A 80 -7.25 -1.80 18.98
CA VAL A 80 -6.75 -1.99 17.61
C VAL A 80 -6.27 -3.44 17.44
N GLN A 81 -7.00 -4.24 16.66
CA GLN A 81 -6.64 -5.64 16.43
C GLN A 81 -5.49 -5.74 15.42
N VAL A 82 -4.36 -6.28 15.86
CA VAL A 82 -3.14 -6.36 15.07
C VAL A 82 -2.64 -7.79 14.99
N HIS A 83 -2.24 -8.21 13.78
CA HIS A 83 -1.37 -9.35 13.57
C HIS A 83 0.00 -8.83 13.19
N TYR A 84 1.04 -9.29 13.87
CA TYR A 84 2.40 -8.86 13.54
C TYR A 84 3.38 -10.00 13.66
N THR A 85 4.47 -9.86 12.92
CA THR A 85 5.57 -10.82 12.85
C THR A 85 6.88 -10.10 13.10
N ILE A 86 7.77 -10.69 13.88
CA ILE A 86 9.11 -10.18 14.16
C ILE A 86 10.13 -11.28 13.90
N ASN A 87 11.21 -10.93 13.19
CA ASN A 87 12.38 -11.78 13.00
C ASN A 87 13.65 -10.92 12.90
N LEU A 88 14.80 -11.57 12.99
CA LEU A 88 16.08 -10.94 12.66
C LEU A 88 16.40 -11.16 11.19
N LEU A 89 17.14 -10.24 10.60
CA LEU A 89 17.74 -10.39 9.27
C LEU A 89 19.25 -10.40 9.39
N ASP A 90 19.91 -11.26 8.60
CA ASP A 90 21.34 -11.15 8.40
C ASP A 90 21.70 -10.09 7.35
N GLN A 91 22.99 -9.91 7.07
CA GLN A 91 23.48 -8.92 6.11
C GLN A 91 23.06 -9.20 4.65
N THR A 92 22.58 -10.41 4.36
CA THR A 92 22.06 -10.81 3.05
C THR A 92 20.54 -10.65 2.94
N GLY A 93 19.88 -10.24 4.04
CA GLY A 93 18.43 -10.11 4.14
C GLY A 93 17.72 -11.43 4.44
N ALA A 94 18.46 -12.49 4.77
CA ALA A 94 17.87 -13.78 5.09
C ALA A 94 17.49 -13.86 6.57
N SER A 95 16.27 -14.36 6.80
CA SER A 95 15.58 -14.26 8.09
C SER A 95 15.93 -15.35 9.09
N SER A 96 15.84 -15.02 10.38
CA SER A 96 15.64 -16.02 11.44
C SER A 96 14.25 -16.64 11.35
N GLU A 97 13.99 -17.65 12.19
CA GLU A 97 12.62 -18.07 12.47
C GLU A 97 11.79 -16.86 12.90
N ALA A 98 10.59 -16.76 12.35
CA ALA A 98 9.71 -15.63 12.53
C ALA A 98 8.69 -15.91 13.63
N LEU A 99 8.64 -15.03 14.63
CA LEU A 99 7.66 -15.12 15.70
C LEU A 99 6.48 -14.23 15.33
N SER A 100 5.27 -14.80 15.34
CA SER A 100 4.04 -14.09 14.98
C SER A 100 3.06 -14.10 16.13
N ASN A 101 2.30 -13.02 16.27
CA ASN A 101 1.26 -12.93 17.27
C ASN A 101 0.08 -12.07 16.79
N ALA A 102 -1.08 -12.28 17.41
CA ALA A 102 -2.24 -11.42 17.30
C ALA A 102 -2.49 -10.75 18.65
N TYR A 103 -2.58 -9.42 18.68
CA TYR A 103 -2.79 -8.67 19.92
C TYR A 103 -3.69 -7.46 19.68
N ALA A 104 -4.50 -7.14 20.68
CA ALA A 104 -5.34 -5.95 20.69
C ALA A 104 -4.60 -4.84 21.44
N PHE A 105 -4.09 -3.85 20.69
CA PHE A 105 -3.38 -2.72 21.25
C PHE A 105 -4.35 -1.61 21.64
N SER A 106 -4.08 -0.96 22.75
CA SER A 106 -4.79 0.23 23.21
C SER A 106 -3.83 1.13 23.99
N LYS A 107 -4.30 2.28 24.46
CA LYS A 107 -3.50 3.17 25.31
C LYS A 107 -3.01 2.48 26.59
N ASP A 108 -3.88 1.68 27.21
CA ASP A 108 -3.57 0.94 28.44
C ASP A 108 -2.76 -0.34 28.17
N ASN A 109 -2.91 -0.93 26.98
CA ASN A 109 -2.19 -2.13 26.54
C ASN A 109 -1.33 -1.81 25.31
N SER A 110 -0.43 -0.84 25.47
CA SER A 110 0.28 -0.25 24.34
C SER A 110 1.48 -1.06 23.86
N SER A 111 1.99 -2.02 24.63
CA SER A 111 3.21 -2.75 24.27
C SER A 111 3.05 -4.25 24.45
N TRP A 112 3.39 -5.02 23.41
CA TRP A 112 3.39 -6.48 23.44
C TRP A 112 4.48 -7.06 22.53
N GLY A 113 5.04 -8.20 22.92
CA GLY A 113 6.14 -8.84 22.20
C GLY A 113 6.73 -10.02 22.95
N TRP A 114 8.00 -10.27 22.70
CA TRP A 114 8.73 -11.41 23.28
C TRP A 114 9.85 -10.91 24.19
N ASP A 115 9.63 -11.10 25.48
CA ASP A 115 10.61 -10.82 26.54
C ASP A 115 11.83 -11.75 26.51
N ARG A 116 11.68 -12.92 25.89
CA ARG A 116 12.71 -13.94 25.67
C ARG A 116 12.81 -14.26 24.18
N PHE A 117 12.93 -13.22 23.35
CA PHE A 117 12.97 -13.36 21.89
C PHE A 117 14.14 -14.24 21.43
N MET A 118 15.34 -13.99 21.94
CA MET A 118 16.53 -14.80 21.69
C MET A 118 17.48 -14.69 22.88
N ARG A 119 18.19 -15.77 23.23
CA ARG A 119 19.27 -15.66 24.22
C ARG A 119 20.37 -14.77 23.68
N ARG A 120 20.89 -13.88 24.52
CA ARG A 120 21.94 -12.95 24.12
C ARG A 120 23.19 -13.66 23.61
N ALA A 121 23.61 -14.70 24.32
CA ALA A 121 24.75 -15.52 23.91
C ALA A 121 24.55 -16.23 22.57
N ASP A 122 23.31 -16.53 22.20
CA ASP A 122 22.98 -17.15 20.91
C ASP A 122 23.01 -16.09 19.80
N LEU A 123 22.47 -14.88 20.06
CA LEU A 123 22.58 -13.75 19.14
C LEU A 123 24.05 -13.43 18.84
N GLU A 124 24.90 -13.35 19.87
CA GLU A 124 26.32 -13.00 19.76
C GLU A 124 27.15 -14.02 18.96
N LYS A 125 26.69 -15.27 18.89
CA LYS A 125 27.31 -16.34 18.09
C LYS A 125 26.64 -16.53 16.72
N SER A 126 25.50 -15.88 16.50
CA SER A 126 24.71 -16.04 15.30
C SER A 126 25.27 -15.23 14.12
N ARG A 127 24.83 -15.58 12.91
CA ARG A 127 25.07 -14.80 11.70
C ARG A 127 24.31 -13.46 11.65
N TYR A 128 23.34 -13.24 12.54
CA TYR A 128 22.49 -12.04 12.53
C TYR A 128 23.21 -10.83 13.14
N LEU A 129 24.10 -11.06 14.10
CA LEU A 129 25.00 -10.03 14.63
C LEU A 129 26.29 -10.06 13.83
N LYS A 130 26.49 -9.04 12.98
CA LYS A 130 27.70 -8.90 12.18
C LYS A 130 28.13 -7.44 12.13
N ASP A 131 29.44 -7.22 12.23
CA ASP A 131 30.05 -5.88 12.23
C ASP A 131 29.38 -4.97 13.28
N ASP A 132 29.19 -5.53 14.48
CA ASP A 132 28.54 -4.92 15.63
C ASP A 132 27.10 -4.42 15.37
N CYS A 133 26.41 -4.99 14.37
CA CYS A 133 25.07 -4.60 13.98
C CYS A 133 24.16 -5.82 13.83
N PHE A 134 22.87 -5.64 14.15
CA PHE A 134 21.82 -6.56 13.74
C PHE A 134 20.55 -5.80 13.36
N THR A 135 19.69 -6.42 12.55
CA THR A 135 18.47 -5.78 12.06
C THR A 135 17.25 -6.58 12.48
N ILE A 136 16.29 -5.88 13.10
CA ILE A 136 14.97 -6.40 13.45
C ILE A 136 14.03 -6.04 12.30
N TYR A 137 13.40 -7.05 11.71
CA TYR A 137 12.30 -6.87 10.77
C TYR A 137 10.97 -7.08 11.50
N CYS A 138 10.04 -6.16 11.29
CA CYS A 138 8.66 -6.28 11.76
C CYS A 138 7.69 -6.10 10.61
N ALA A 139 6.76 -7.04 10.45
CA ALA A 139 5.60 -6.88 9.59
C ALA A 139 4.35 -6.70 10.46
N VAL A 140 3.50 -5.74 10.13
CA VAL A 140 2.30 -5.39 10.89
C VAL A 140 1.10 -5.43 9.95
N THR A 141 0.01 -6.02 10.40
CA THR A 141 -1.29 -6.01 9.73
C THR A 141 -2.37 -5.60 10.74
N VAL A 142 -2.94 -4.43 10.52
CA VAL A 142 -4.03 -3.88 11.32
C VAL A 142 -5.36 -4.28 10.69
N ALA A 143 -6.21 -4.95 11.45
CA ALA A 143 -7.59 -5.21 11.06
C ALA A 143 -8.42 -3.97 11.37
N LYS A 144 -9.12 -3.44 10.36
CA LYS A 144 -10.07 -2.35 10.51
C LYS A 144 -11.47 -2.91 10.71
N ALA A 145 -12.35 -2.12 11.31
CA ALA A 145 -13.75 -2.48 11.50
C ALA A 145 -14.37 -2.96 10.17
N PRO A 146 -15.19 -4.02 10.20
CA PRO A 146 -15.81 -4.53 8.99
C PRO A 146 -16.72 -3.43 8.41
N ARG A 147 -16.53 -3.11 7.13
CA ARG A 147 -17.59 -2.46 6.38
C ARG A 147 -18.66 -3.52 6.15
N LEU A 148 -19.76 -3.48 6.91
CA LEU A 148 -20.96 -4.22 6.55
C LEU A 148 -21.44 -3.67 5.21
N GLN A 149 -21.06 -4.33 4.11
CA GLN A 149 -21.83 -4.20 2.88
C GLN A 149 -23.11 -4.98 3.12
N VAL A 150 -24.10 -4.32 3.72
CA VAL A 150 -25.48 -4.72 3.49
C VAL A 150 -25.67 -4.48 2.00
N GLY A 151 -25.68 -5.55 1.22
CA GLY A 151 -26.22 -5.49 -0.12
C GLY A 151 -27.67 -5.09 0.04
N ASN A 152 -27.96 -3.80 0.01
CA ASN A 152 -29.30 -3.37 -0.34
C ASN A 152 -29.56 -4.04 -1.68
N ALA A 153 -30.69 -4.73 -1.79
CA ALA A 153 -31.20 -5.24 -3.05
C ALA A 153 -31.48 -4.12 -4.09
N ASP A 154 -31.09 -2.88 -3.78
CA ASP A 154 -31.06 -1.72 -4.65
C ASP A 154 -29.62 -1.38 -5.10
N ALA A 155 -28.76 -2.38 -5.25
CA ALA A 155 -27.54 -2.20 -6.04
C ALA A 155 -27.98 -1.83 -7.46
N ALA A 156 -27.87 -0.55 -7.81
CA ALA A 156 -28.11 -0.09 -9.17
C ALA A 156 -27.38 -1.03 -10.13
N PRO A 157 -28.03 -1.45 -11.22
CA PRO A 157 -27.41 -2.36 -12.17
C PRO A 157 -26.05 -1.78 -12.60
N PRO A 158 -25.07 -2.64 -12.92
CA PRO A 158 -23.78 -2.18 -13.43
C PRO A 158 -24.02 -1.18 -14.56
N SER A 159 -23.28 -0.06 -14.54
CA SER A 159 -23.49 1.02 -15.50
C SER A 159 -23.41 0.49 -16.93
N ASP A 160 -24.49 0.69 -17.67
CA ASP A 160 -24.62 0.38 -19.10
C ASP A 160 -24.19 1.57 -19.99
N LEU A 161 -23.57 2.59 -19.39
CA LEU A 161 -23.13 3.79 -20.09
C LEU A 161 -22.17 3.49 -21.26
N PRO A 162 -21.19 2.57 -21.17
CA PRO A 162 -20.35 2.23 -22.31
C PRO A 162 -21.16 1.68 -23.49
N GLN A 163 -22.16 0.83 -23.23
CA GLN A 163 -23.05 0.30 -24.27
C GLN A 163 -23.93 1.40 -24.85
N HIS A 164 -24.41 2.33 -24.04
CA HIS A 164 -25.23 3.46 -24.49
C HIS A 164 -24.44 4.42 -25.38
N LEU A 165 -23.19 4.73 -25.01
CA LEU A 165 -22.28 5.52 -25.84
C LEU A 165 -21.89 4.80 -27.13
N GLY A 166 -21.70 3.47 -27.07
CA GLY A 166 -21.47 2.64 -28.26
C GLY A 166 -22.65 2.70 -29.24
N ARG A 167 -23.88 2.52 -28.75
CA ARG A 167 -25.08 2.65 -29.59
C ARG A 167 -25.25 4.06 -30.17
N LEU A 168 -24.89 5.10 -29.42
CA LEU A 168 -24.94 6.48 -29.92
C LEU A 168 -23.93 6.71 -31.05
N LEU A 169 -22.74 6.11 -30.96
CA LEU A 169 -21.75 6.13 -32.04
C LEU A 169 -22.24 5.36 -33.27
N GLU A 170 -22.79 4.16 -33.09
CA GLU A 170 -23.30 3.31 -34.17
C GLU A 170 -24.52 3.90 -34.88
N SER A 171 -25.43 4.55 -34.14
CA SER A 171 -26.64 5.16 -34.71
C SER A 171 -26.37 6.46 -35.45
N GLY A 172 -25.26 7.15 -35.13
CA GLY A 172 -24.94 8.48 -35.64
C GLY A 172 -25.84 9.59 -35.12
N GLU A 173 -26.72 9.31 -34.15
CA GLU A 173 -27.68 10.27 -33.61
C GLU A 173 -26.97 11.39 -32.86
N GLY A 174 -27.26 12.65 -33.21
CA GLY A 174 -26.65 13.82 -32.57
C GLY A 174 -25.17 14.05 -32.91
N THR A 175 -24.63 13.38 -33.93
CA THR A 175 -23.28 13.65 -34.42
C THR A 175 -23.17 15.07 -34.98
N ASP A 176 -22.07 15.74 -34.65
CA ASP A 176 -21.83 17.16 -34.93
C ASP A 176 -20.42 17.42 -35.52
N VAL A 177 -19.69 16.35 -35.82
CA VAL A 177 -18.42 16.37 -36.55
C VAL A 177 -18.28 15.12 -37.42
N THR A 178 -17.52 15.23 -38.52
CA THR A 178 -17.18 14.13 -39.40
C THR A 178 -15.68 14.13 -39.69
N PHE A 179 -15.03 12.97 -39.62
CA PHE A 179 -13.62 12.78 -39.96
C PHE A 179 -13.49 12.01 -41.26
N GLU A 180 -12.56 12.42 -42.11
CA GLU A 180 -12.16 11.64 -43.27
C GLU A 180 -10.83 10.94 -42.98
N VAL A 181 -10.81 9.61 -43.04
CA VAL A 181 -9.63 8.80 -42.78
C VAL A 181 -9.50 7.78 -43.90
N GLY A 182 -8.43 7.89 -44.69
CA GLY A 182 -8.16 6.93 -45.76
C GLY A 182 -9.23 6.87 -46.87
N GLY A 183 -10.01 7.93 -47.06
CA GLY A 183 -11.12 7.98 -48.02
C GLY A 183 -12.47 7.52 -47.46
N GLU A 184 -12.53 7.12 -46.19
CA GLU A 184 -13.77 6.79 -45.49
C GLU A 184 -14.16 7.93 -44.53
N THR A 185 -15.46 8.20 -44.42
CA THR A 185 -16.00 9.25 -43.54
C THR A 185 -16.65 8.68 -42.29
N PHE A 186 -16.27 9.19 -41.12
CA PHE A 186 -16.75 8.76 -39.80
C PHE A 186 -17.45 9.92 -39.09
N ALA A 187 -18.76 9.82 -38.85
CA ALA A 187 -19.50 10.77 -38.03
C ALA A 187 -19.25 10.51 -36.53
N ALA A 188 -19.12 11.56 -35.73
CA ALA A 188 -18.82 11.45 -34.30
C ALA A 188 -19.37 12.66 -33.50
N HIS A 189 -19.21 12.61 -32.17
CA HIS A 189 -19.68 13.63 -31.23
C HIS A 189 -18.50 14.41 -30.66
N ARG A 190 -18.42 15.71 -30.94
CA ARG A 190 -17.31 16.60 -30.55
C ARG A 190 -17.08 16.58 -29.04
N CYS A 191 -18.17 16.62 -28.27
CA CYS A 191 -18.10 16.64 -26.80
C CYS A 191 -17.45 15.37 -26.23
N VAL A 192 -17.77 14.19 -26.78
CA VAL A 192 -17.21 12.91 -26.35
C VAL A 192 -15.72 12.82 -26.70
N LEU A 193 -15.35 13.21 -27.92
CA LEU A 193 -13.96 13.24 -28.37
C LEU A 193 -13.11 14.22 -27.56
N ALA A 194 -13.62 15.43 -27.31
CA ALA A 194 -12.94 16.43 -26.51
C ALA A 194 -12.81 16.04 -25.03
N ALA A 195 -13.77 15.28 -24.48
CA ALA A 195 -13.67 14.76 -23.12
C ALA A 195 -12.58 13.68 -22.99
N ARG A 196 -12.29 12.94 -24.06
CA ARG A 196 -11.38 11.79 -24.06
C ARG A 196 -10.01 12.05 -24.68
N SER A 197 -9.84 13.18 -25.38
CA SER A 197 -8.59 13.53 -26.03
C SER A 197 -8.32 15.05 -25.96
N PRO A 198 -7.23 15.48 -25.30
CA PRO A 198 -6.80 16.88 -25.30
C PRO A 198 -6.55 17.44 -26.70
N VAL A 199 -6.10 16.59 -27.64
CA VAL A 199 -5.86 16.98 -29.03
C VAL A 199 -7.18 17.32 -29.73
N PHE A 200 -8.18 16.44 -29.64
CA PHE A 200 -9.50 16.75 -30.20
C PHE A 200 -10.19 17.89 -29.47
N ARG A 201 -9.96 18.06 -28.17
CA ARG A 201 -10.48 19.21 -27.43
C ARG A 201 -9.93 20.53 -27.97
N ALA A 202 -8.62 20.61 -28.19
CA ALA A 202 -7.98 21.80 -28.74
C ALA A 202 -8.48 22.11 -30.15
N GLU A 203 -8.49 21.10 -31.03
CA GLU A 203 -8.91 21.24 -32.42
C GLU A 203 -10.39 21.61 -32.57
N LEU A 204 -11.28 20.94 -31.82
CA LEU A 204 -12.72 21.08 -31.98
C LEU A 204 -13.31 22.25 -31.20
N PHE A 205 -12.72 22.68 -30.08
CA PHE A 205 -13.27 23.76 -29.24
C PHE A 205 -12.35 24.99 -29.13
N GLY A 206 -11.28 25.06 -29.93
CA GLY A 206 -10.43 26.26 -30.03
C GLY A 206 -9.61 26.56 -28.77
N GLY A 207 -9.27 25.53 -27.99
CA GLY A 207 -8.55 25.69 -26.74
C GLY A 207 -7.04 25.85 -26.91
N PHE A 208 -6.55 27.07 -26.64
CA PHE A 208 -5.17 27.56 -26.53
C PHE A 208 -4.53 28.13 -27.81
N GLU A 209 -4.69 29.45 -27.96
CA GLU A 209 -3.90 30.41 -28.77
C GLU A 209 -2.36 30.31 -28.60
N HIS A 210 -1.83 29.33 -27.86
CA HIS A 210 -0.40 29.22 -27.53
C HIS A 210 0.37 28.12 -28.29
N LEU A 211 -0.27 27.41 -29.22
CA LEU A 211 0.39 26.45 -30.11
C LEU A 211 0.33 26.85 -31.59
N ARG A 212 0.15 28.14 -31.87
CA ARG A 212 0.22 28.72 -33.22
C ARG A 212 1.62 28.65 -33.86
N ILE A 213 2.58 27.99 -33.20
CA ILE A 213 3.92 27.71 -33.69
C ILE A 213 4.23 26.24 -33.42
N SER A 214 3.71 25.32 -34.23
CA SER A 214 4.40 24.07 -34.59
C SER A 214 3.61 23.26 -35.62
N CYS A 215 3.92 23.59 -36.88
CA CYS A 215 4.22 22.68 -37.96
C CYS A 215 3.18 21.61 -38.39
N PRO A 216 2.83 21.51 -39.69
CA PRO A 216 2.04 20.43 -40.28
C PRO A 216 2.65 19.00 -40.17
N LEU A 217 3.72 18.83 -39.40
CA LEU A 217 4.38 17.56 -39.11
C LEU A 217 3.65 16.75 -38.02
N VAL A 218 2.98 17.40 -37.07
CA VAL A 218 2.31 16.69 -35.96
C VAL A 218 1.15 15.81 -36.45
N MET A 219 0.43 16.26 -37.49
CA MET A 219 -0.67 15.50 -38.07
C MET A 219 -0.19 14.26 -38.85
N LYS A 220 0.96 14.35 -39.53
CA LYS A 220 1.58 13.19 -40.21
C LYS A 220 2.06 12.13 -39.22
N GLU A 221 2.57 12.55 -38.07
CA GLU A 221 3.06 11.64 -37.03
C GLU A 221 1.91 10.90 -36.34
N LEU A 222 0.79 11.58 -36.08
CA LEU A 222 -0.42 10.97 -35.51
C LEU A 222 -1.08 9.98 -36.46
N LEU A 223 -1.23 10.33 -37.75
CA LEU A 223 -1.77 9.42 -38.75
C LEU A 223 -0.88 8.18 -38.94
N LYS A 224 0.45 8.35 -38.95
CA LYS A 224 1.41 7.22 -38.98
C LYS A 224 1.24 6.29 -37.78
N LYS A 225 1.05 6.85 -36.58
CA LYS A 225 0.94 6.08 -35.34
C LYS A 225 -0.37 5.32 -35.24
N ILE A 226 -1.46 5.91 -35.75
CA ILE A 226 -2.77 5.26 -35.88
C ILE A 226 -2.70 4.11 -36.89
N THR A 227 -2.08 4.31 -38.06
CA THR A 227 -1.89 3.22 -39.04
C THR A 227 -0.96 2.10 -38.55
N SER A 228 -0.01 2.37 -37.64
CA SER A 228 0.86 1.33 -37.07
C SER A 228 0.21 0.50 -35.96
N MET A 229 -0.97 0.91 -35.47
CA MET A 229 -1.68 0.21 -34.39
C MET A 229 -2.78 -0.73 -34.91
N THR A 230 -3.05 -0.74 -36.21
CA THR A 230 -4.10 -1.57 -36.85
C THR A 230 -3.60 -2.88 -37.47
N ASP A 231 -2.29 -3.20 -37.37
CA ASP A 231 -1.69 -4.40 -37.98
C ASP A 231 -1.29 -5.52 -36.99
N HIS A 232 -1.84 -5.54 -35.77
CA HIS A 232 -1.68 -6.67 -34.82
C HIS A 232 -3.01 -7.12 -34.20
#